data_AF-A0A067STS3-F1
#
_entry.id   AF-A0A067STS3-F1
#
_cell.length_a   1.000
_cell.length_b   1.000
_cell.length_c   1.000
_cell.angle_alpha   90.00
_cell.angle_beta   90.00
_cell.angle_gamma   90.00
#
_symmetry.space_group_name_H-M   'P 1'
#
loop_
_entity.id
_entity.type
_entity.pdbx_description
1 polymer ?
#
loop_
_entity_poly.entity_id
_entity_poly.type
_entity_poly.pdbx_seq_one_letter_code
_entity_poly.pdbx_strand_id
1 'polypeptide(L)'
;MLRSRTGHLPVLGSLRRRHSRKTNYLFESVRSHPVPVKIGSAYCVHDYSKLQVTVFQSFYAPFRMFPILAQGLAELAAGDGSMLFSLFRAPPFECACDQKAPSFGNVEDASLALLCNDGEVVPSDLSSVEEHLERMMKVSQWGEVYGLRSG
;
A
#
# COMPACT_ATOMS: atom_id res chain seq x y z
N MET A 1 6.09 -26.22 44.47
CA MET A 1 5.78 -26.52 43.06
C MET A 1 5.43 -25.22 42.34
N LEU A 2 6.35 -24.66 41.55
CA LEU A 2 6.11 -23.51 40.68
C LEU A 2 6.58 -23.90 39.26
N ARG A 3 5.64 -24.05 38.33
CA ARG A 3 5.93 -24.37 36.93
C ARG A 3 6.47 -23.12 36.23
N SER A 4 7.69 -23.24 35.70
CA SER A 4 8.39 -22.23 34.92
C SER A 4 7.69 -21.96 33.58
N ARG A 5 7.39 -20.68 33.30
CA ARG A 5 6.89 -20.18 32.00
C ARG A 5 8.09 -19.88 31.08
N THR A 6 8.69 -20.90 30.47
CA THR A 6 9.80 -20.71 29.50
C THR A 6 9.46 -21.12 28.06
N GLY A 7 8.25 -21.61 27.79
CA GLY A 7 7.88 -22.15 26.46
C GLY A 7 7.36 -21.15 25.41
N HIS A 8 7.03 -19.91 25.77
CA HIS A 8 6.24 -19.04 24.86
C HIS A 8 7.05 -18.19 23.88
N LEU A 9 8.28 -17.78 24.22
CA LEU A 9 9.11 -16.91 23.37
C LEU A 9 9.65 -17.56 22.06
N PRO A 10 10.16 -18.80 22.04
CA PRO A 10 10.74 -19.36 20.81
C PRO A 10 9.69 -19.64 19.73
N VAL A 11 8.45 -19.94 20.12
CA VAL A 11 7.33 -20.20 19.20
C VAL A 11 6.92 -18.92 18.46
N LEU A 12 6.81 -17.80 19.16
CA LEU A 12 6.52 -16.48 18.58
C LEU A 12 7.58 -16.05 17.56
N GLY A 13 8.86 -16.28 17.87
CA GLY A 13 9.97 -16.03 16.94
C GLY A 13 9.87 -16.87 15.65
N SER A 14 9.51 -18.15 15.78
CA SER A 14 9.32 -19.05 14.62
C SER A 14 8.12 -18.67 13.75
N LEU A 15 7.03 -18.21 14.36
CA LEU A 15 5.80 -17.84 13.67
C LEU A 15 5.98 -16.52 12.93
N ARG A 16 6.65 -15.54 13.53
CA ARG A 16 7.00 -14.25 12.90
C ARG A 16 7.86 -14.47 11.65
N ARG A 17 8.88 -15.33 11.73
CA ARG A 17 9.74 -15.68 10.59
C ARG A 17 8.94 -16.36 9.47
N ARG A 18 8.00 -17.25 9.81
CA ARG A 18 7.12 -17.90 8.83
C ARG A 18 6.18 -16.92 8.14
N HIS A 19 5.55 -16.00 8.89
CA HIS A 19 4.72 -14.95 8.30
C HIS A 19 5.52 -14.06 7.36
N SER A 20 6.68 -13.55 7.80
CA SER A 20 7.54 -12.72 6.97
C SER A 20 7.96 -13.42 5.66
N ARG A 21 8.33 -14.71 5.71
CA ARG A 21 8.65 -15.48 4.49
C ARG A 21 7.47 -15.61 3.54
N LYS A 22 6.27 -15.92 4.07
CA LYS A 22 5.05 -16.03 3.25
C LYS A 22 4.69 -14.70 2.59
N THR A 23 4.76 -13.61 3.33
CA THR A 23 4.49 -12.27 2.79
C THR A 23 5.51 -11.92 1.70
N ASN A 24 6.81 -12.13 1.94
CA ASN A 24 7.84 -11.86 0.93
C ASN A 24 7.61 -12.68 -0.35
N TYR A 25 7.28 -13.97 -0.21
CA TYR A 25 6.97 -14.82 -1.35
C TYR A 25 5.76 -14.29 -2.15
N LEU A 26 4.70 -13.83 -1.47
CA LEU A 26 3.54 -13.25 -2.15
C LEU A 26 3.91 -11.99 -2.94
N PHE A 27 4.73 -11.10 -2.37
CA PHE A 27 5.20 -9.91 -3.08
C PHE A 27 6.03 -10.27 -4.34
N GLU A 28 6.91 -11.25 -4.26
CA GLU A 28 7.68 -11.74 -5.42
C GLU A 28 6.78 -12.41 -6.47
N SER A 29 5.80 -13.19 -6.01
CA SER A 29 4.82 -13.84 -6.89
C SER A 29 4.01 -12.80 -7.65
N VAL A 30 3.50 -11.76 -6.98
CA VAL A 30 2.72 -10.68 -7.59
C VAL A 30 3.57 -9.82 -8.52
N ARG A 31 4.85 -9.61 -8.19
CA ARG A 31 5.79 -8.90 -9.07
C ARG A 31 5.99 -9.62 -10.41
N SER A 32 6.10 -10.94 -10.39
CA SER A 32 6.29 -11.75 -11.59
C SER A 32 4.98 -12.08 -12.32
N HIS A 33 3.89 -12.21 -11.58
CA HIS A 33 2.56 -12.56 -12.08
C HIS A 33 1.49 -11.67 -11.44
N PRO A 34 1.28 -10.45 -11.98
CA PRO A 34 0.24 -9.55 -11.48
C PRO A 34 -1.15 -10.19 -11.59
N VAL A 35 -2.01 -9.94 -10.60
CA VAL A 35 -3.35 -10.56 -10.52
C VAL A 35 -4.40 -9.61 -11.08
N PRO A 36 -5.05 -9.92 -12.23
CA PRO A 36 -6.15 -9.12 -12.73
C PRO A 36 -7.41 -9.34 -11.88
N VAL A 37 -8.14 -8.26 -11.61
CA VAL A 37 -9.36 -8.28 -10.81
C VAL A 37 -10.47 -7.60 -11.60
N LYS A 38 -11.66 -8.20 -11.64
CA LYS A 38 -12.86 -7.62 -12.26
C LYS A 38 -14.06 -7.78 -11.34
N ILE A 39 -14.68 -6.67 -10.95
CA ILE A 39 -15.87 -6.63 -10.10
C ILE A 39 -16.95 -5.83 -10.83
N GLY A 40 -17.93 -6.53 -11.42
CA GLY A 40 -18.93 -5.89 -12.28
C GLY A 40 -18.29 -5.21 -13.49
N SER A 41 -18.47 -3.90 -13.61
CA SER A 41 -17.84 -3.05 -14.64
C SER A 41 -16.45 -2.52 -14.24
N ALA A 42 -16.06 -2.64 -12.97
CA ALA A 42 -14.76 -2.17 -12.50
C ALA A 42 -13.67 -3.22 -12.74
N TYR A 43 -12.48 -2.79 -13.13
CA TYR A 43 -11.32 -3.65 -13.32
C TYR A 43 -10.07 -3.03 -12.71
N CYS A 44 -9.12 -3.87 -12.31
CA CYS A 44 -7.80 -3.44 -11.83
C CYS A 44 -6.77 -4.55 -12.05
N VAL A 45 -5.50 -4.21 -11.92
CA VAL A 45 -4.40 -5.18 -11.80
C VAL A 45 -3.75 -4.98 -10.43
N HIS A 46 -3.67 -6.04 -9.64
CA HIS A 46 -2.83 -6.07 -8.46
C HIS A 46 -1.40 -6.40 -8.87
N ASP A 47 -0.62 -5.35 -9.04
CA ASP A 47 0.83 -5.41 -9.25
C ASP A 47 1.59 -5.14 -7.94
N TYR A 48 2.92 -5.22 -8.03
CA TYR A 48 3.81 -5.01 -6.90
C TYR A 48 3.60 -3.64 -6.23
N SER A 49 3.52 -2.58 -7.03
CA SER A 49 3.36 -1.20 -6.54
C SER A 49 2.02 -1.00 -5.83
N LYS A 50 0.93 -1.54 -6.40
CA LYS A 50 -0.41 -1.48 -5.80
C LYS A 50 -0.45 -2.22 -4.46
N LEU A 51 0.19 -3.38 -4.40
CA LEU A 51 0.27 -4.16 -3.16
C LEU A 51 1.08 -3.43 -2.08
N GLN A 52 2.21 -2.80 -2.44
CA GLN A 52 3.00 -1.98 -1.53
C GLN A 52 2.20 -0.80 -0.97
N VAL A 53 1.53 -0.04 -1.84
CA VAL A 53 0.70 1.10 -1.42
C VAL A 53 -0.45 0.65 -0.52
N THR A 54 -1.08 -0.49 -0.80
CA THR A 54 -2.17 -1.06 0.00
C THR A 54 -1.69 -1.42 1.42
N VAL A 55 -0.53 -2.09 1.53
CA VAL A 55 0.09 -2.38 2.83
C VAL A 55 0.48 -1.09 3.53
N PHE A 56 1.08 -0.14 2.82
CA PHE A 56 1.51 1.13 3.37
C PHE A 56 0.33 1.94 3.96
N GLN A 57 -0.76 2.07 3.21
CA GLN A 57 -1.97 2.77 3.65
C GLN A 57 -2.62 2.11 4.87
N SER A 58 -2.47 0.79 5.04
CA SER A 58 -3.00 0.08 6.22
C SER A 58 -2.39 0.57 7.54
N PHE A 59 -1.16 1.10 7.51
CA PHE A 59 -0.47 1.60 8.70
C PHE A 59 -1.12 2.85 9.31
N TYR A 60 -1.94 3.57 8.55
CA TYR A 60 -2.63 4.76 9.04
C TYR A 60 -3.86 4.43 9.91
N ALA A 61 -4.36 3.19 9.87
CA ALA A 61 -5.48 2.74 10.70
C ALA A 61 -5.35 1.25 11.05
N PRO A 62 -4.28 0.85 11.78
CA PRO A 62 -3.85 -0.54 11.86
C PRO A 62 -4.89 -1.46 12.51
N PHE A 63 -5.59 -0.99 13.56
CA PHE A 63 -6.62 -1.79 14.24
C PHE A 63 -7.82 -2.13 13.35
N ARG A 64 -8.15 -1.26 12.41
CA ARG A 64 -9.24 -1.48 11.44
C ARG A 64 -8.74 -2.22 10.20
N MET A 65 -7.55 -1.85 9.72
CA MET A 65 -7.08 -2.28 8.40
C MET A 65 -6.31 -3.59 8.42
N PHE A 66 -5.58 -3.92 9.51
CA PHE A 66 -4.76 -5.14 9.53
C PHE A 66 -5.57 -6.44 9.42
N PRO A 67 -6.74 -6.60 10.07
CA PRO A 67 -7.57 -7.79 9.87
C PRO A 67 -8.01 -7.94 8.41
N ILE A 68 -8.46 -6.85 7.78
CA ILE A 68 -8.91 -6.85 6.39
C ILE A 68 -7.73 -7.12 5.44
N LEU A 69 -6.58 -6.51 5.71
CA LEU A 69 -5.35 -6.73 4.96
C LEU A 69 -4.92 -8.19 5.05
N ALA A 70 -4.92 -8.79 6.24
CA ALA A 70 -4.52 -10.19 6.42
C ALA A 70 -5.42 -11.14 5.62
N GLN A 71 -6.74 -10.91 5.64
CA GLN A 71 -7.69 -11.68 4.85
C GLN A 71 -7.47 -11.46 3.34
N GLY A 72 -7.37 -10.21 2.89
CA GLY A 72 -7.16 -9.89 1.49
C GLY A 72 -5.82 -10.40 0.94
N LEU A 73 -4.76 -10.44 1.74
CA LEU A 73 -3.48 -11.07 1.36
C LEU A 73 -3.61 -12.59 1.21
N ALA A 74 -4.44 -13.24 2.03
CA ALA A 74 -4.70 -14.67 1.91
C ALA A 74 -5.51 -15.00 0.64
N GLU A 75 -6.52 -14.18 0.32
CA GLU A 75 -7.29 -14.28 -0.92
C GLU A 75 -6.42 -14.00 -2.15
N LEU A 76 -5.57 -12.97 -2.09
CA LEU A 76 -4.64 -12.65 -3.18
C LEU A 76 -3.67 -13.81 -3.44
N ALA A 77 -3.18 -14.46 -2.39
CA ALA A 77 -2.34 -15.66 -2.52
C ALA A 77 -3.09 -16.85 -3.15
N ALA A 78 -4.41 -16.86 -3.10
CA ALA A 78 -5.27 -17.82 -3.80
C ALA A 78 -5.66 -17.37 -5.22
N GLY A 79 -5.18 -16.21 -5.67
CA GLY A 79 -5.46 -15.64 -6.99
C GLY A 79 -6.66 -14.68 -7.03
N ASP A 80 -7.23 -14.30 -5.88
CA ASP A 80 -8.34 -13.35 -5.80
C ASP A 80 -7.94 -12.03 -5.12
N GLY A 81 -7.79 -10.97 -5.91
CA GLY A 81 -7.48 -9.62 -5.41
C GLY A 81 -8.69 -8.75 -5.09
N SER A 82 -9.92 -9.30 -5.14
CA SER A 82 -11.16 -8.51 -5.09
C SER A 82 -11.34 -7.73 -3.79
N MET A 83 -11.01 -8.34 -2.65
CA MET A 83 -11.10 -7.66 -1.35
C MET A 83 -10.13 -6.48 -1.26
N LEU A 84 -8.87 -6.69 -1.64
CA LEU A 84 -7.85 -5.63 -1.61
C LEU A 84 -8.16 -4.52 -2.62
N PHE A 85 -8.70 -4.85 -3.80
CA PHE A 85 -9.17 -3.84 -4.75
C PHE A 85 -10.31 -3.00 -4.16
N SER A 86 -11.23 -3.62 -3.42
CA SER A 86 -12.38 -2.93 -2.84
C SER A 86 -12.02 -1.96 -1.71
N LEU A 87 -10.88 -2.16 -1.02
CA LEU A 87 -10.44 -1.32 0.09
C LEU A 87 -10.22 0.15 -0.28
N PHE A 88 -9.64 0.38 -1.45
CA PHE A 88 -9.23 1.72 -1.90
C PHE A 88 -9.87 2.10 -3.24
N ARG A 89 -10.98 1.43 -3.60
CA ARG A 89 -11.75 1.78 -4.78
C ARG A 89 -12.49 3.07 -4.50
N ALA A 90 -12.11 4.13 -5.19
CA ALA A 90 -12.92 5.35 -5.23
C ALA A 90 -14.31 5.02 -5.80
N PRO A 91 -15.38 5.62 -5.27
CA PRO A 91 -16.68 5.52 -5.91
C PRO A 91 -16.58 6.05 -7.35
N PRO A 92 -17.42 5.57 -8.28
CA PRO A 92 -17.53 6.17 -9.60
C PRO A 92 -17.75 7.67 -9.47
N PHE A 93 -17.09 8.45 -10.33
CA PHE A 93 -17.33 9.89 -10.39
C PHE A 93 -18.80 10.15 -10.78
N GLU A 94 -19.52 10.89 -9.95
CA GLU A 94 -20.88 11.35 -10.21
C GLU A 94 -20.87 12.88 -10.33
N CYS A 95 -21.17 13.39 -11.53
CA CYS A 95 -21.34 14.84 -11.74
C CYS A 95 -22.67 15.28 -11.13
N ALA A 96 -22.65 15.82 -9.92
CA ALA A 96 -23.82 16.49 -9.34
C ALA A 96 -23.93 17.92 -9.90
N CYS A 97 -24.38 18.05 -11.15
CA CYS A 97 -24.52 19.33 -11.84
C CYS A 97 -25.46 20.33 -11.12
N ASP A 98 -26.25 19.86 -10.16
CA ASP A 98 -27.38 20.62 -9.59
C ASP A 98 -27.24 20.93 -8.08
N GLN A 99 -26.13 20.55 -7.42
CA GLN A 99 -25.99 20.75 -5.97
C GLN A 99 -24.93 21.81 -5.60
N LYS A 100 -25.35 22.78 -4.77
CA LYS A 100 -24.48 23.65 -3.95
C LYS A 100 -23.74 22.86 -2.85
N ALA A 101 -23.23 21.67 -3.17
CA ALA A 101 -22.44 20.87 -2.25
C ALA A 101 -21.07 21.54 -2.07
N PRO A 102 -20.44 21.49 -0.88
CA PRO A 102 -19.10 22.00 -0.71
C PRO A 102 -18.16 21.16 -1.59
N SER A 103 -17.52 21.82 -2.55
CA SER A 103 -16.78 21.23 -3.67
C SER A 103 -15.46 20.55 -3.29
N PHE A 104 -15.20 20.31 -2.00
CA PHE A 104 -13.92 19.85 -1.50
C PHE A 104 -14.12 18.57 -0.68
N GLY A 105 -14.26 17.45 -1.40
CA GLY A 105 -13.86 16.15 -0.86
C GLY A 105 -12.35 16.13 -0.63
N ASN A 106 -11.80 15.02 -0.14
CA ASN A 106 -10.35 14.85 -0.06
C ASN A 106 -9.76 14.97 -1.47
N VAL A 107 -9.22 16.14 -1.83
CA VAL A 107 -8.76 16.43 -3.19
C VAL A 107 -7.30 15.96 -3.27
N GLU A 108 -7.09 14.72 -3.72
CA GLU A 108 -5.74 14.19 -3.96
C GLU A 108 -4.94 15.16 -4.87
N ASP A 109 -5.59 15.75 -5.88
CA ASP A 109 -4.97 16.72 -6.78
C ASP A 109 -4.49 17.99 -6.06
N ALA A 110 -5.24 18.48 -5.06
CA ALA A 110 -4.82 19.64 -4.28
C ALA A 110 -3.63 19.27 -3.37
N SER A 111 -3.63 18.06 -2.82
CA SER A 111 -2.50 17.58 -2.01
C SER A 111 -1.24 17.44 -2.86
N LEU A 112 -1.37 16.98 -4.10
CA LEU A 112 -0.26 16.92 -5.06
C LEU A 112 0.22 18.32 -5.44
N ALA A 113 -0.69 19.26 -5.73
CA ALA A 113 -0.34 20.64 -6.05
C ALA A 113 0.44 21.33 -4.91
N LEU A 114 0.00 21.12 -3.66
CA LEU A 114 0.72 21.61 -2.48
C LEU A 114 2.10 20.96 -2.37
N LEU A 115 2.19 19.63 -2.52
CA LEU A 115 3.47 18.91 -2.44
C LEU A 115 4.47 19.39 -3.51
N CYS A 116 4.03 19.62 -4.73
CA CYS A 116 4.87 20.14 -5.81
C CYS A 116 5.30 21.61 -5.59
N ASN A 117 4.47 22.42 -4.92
CA ASN A 117 4.77 23.82 -4.64
C ASN A 117 5.70 24.00 -3.43
N ASP A 118 5.53 23.17 -2.39
CA ASP A 118 6.28 23.26 -1.14
C ASP A 118 7.56 22.40 -1.16
N GLY A 119 7.62 21.44 -2.09
CA GLY A 119 8.78 20.57 -2.29
C GLY A 119 9.94 21.26 -3.00
N GLU A 120 11.16 20.82 -2.69
CA GLU A 120 12.34 21.17 -3.46
C GLU A 120 12.27 20.48 -4.84
N VAL A 121 12.42 21.25 -5.91
CA VAL A 121 12.37 20.74 -7.27
C VAL A 121 13.52 19.77 -7.51
N VAL A 122 13.17 18.53 -7.90
CA VAL A 122 14.14 17.53 -8.36
C VAL A 122 14.29 17.69 -9.87
N PRO A 123 15.50 17.95 -10.40
CA PRO A 123 15.71 17.97 -11.84
C PRO A 123 15.31 16.64 -12.50
N SER A 124 14.76 16.70 -13.71
CA SER A 124 14.19 15.54 -14.40
C SER A 124 15.23 14.59 -15.03
N ASP A 125 16.51 14.80 -14.78
CA ASP A 125 17.56 13.89 -15.25
C ASP A 125 17.66 12.65 -14.35
N LEU A 126 18.10 11.54 -14.95
CA LEU A 126 18.14 10.24 -14.25
C LEU A 126 18.98 10.30 -12.98
N SER A 127 20.17 10.92 -13.02
CA SER A 127 21.06 11.01 -11.87
C SER A 127 20.43 11.75 -10.69
N SER A 128 19.77 12.88 -10.94
CA SER A 128 19.10 13.67 -9.89
C SER A 128 17.94 12.91 -9.26
N VAL A 129 17.16 12.17 -10.05
CA VAL A 129 16.06 11.34 -9.56
C VAL A 129 16.58 10.14 -8.75
N GLU A 130 17.65 9.49 -9.20
CA GLU A 130 18.31 8.40 -8.48
C GLU A 130 18.85 8.89 -7.12
N GLU A 131 19.55 10.02 -7.08
CA GLU A 131 20.06 10.62 -5.85
C GLU A 131 18.92 10.98 -4.88
N HIS A 132 17.83 11.57 -5.40
CA HIS A 132 16.65 11.86 -4.60
C HIS A 132 16.04 10.59 -4.00
N LEU A 133 15.85 9.54 -4.81
CA LEU A 133 15.31 8.27 -4.35
C LEU A 133 16.21 7.64 -3.27
N GLU A 134 17.53 7.62 -3.48
CA GLU A 134 18.48 7.13 -2.49
C GLU A 134 18.39 7.90 -1.17
N ARG A 135 18.27 9.22 -1.24
CA ARG A 135 18.07 10.06 -0.05
C ARG A 135 16.77 9.72 0.68
N MET A 136 15.67 9.51 -0.05
CA MET A 136 14.39 9.12 0.54
C MET A 136 14.45 7.72 1.19
N MET A 137 15.12 6.77 0.55
CA MET A 137 15.33 5.41 1.09
C MET A 137 16.21 5.39 2.35
N LYS A 138 17.14 6.35 2.50
CA LYS A 138 17.93 6.50 3.73
C LYS A 138 17.08 6.90 4.93
N VAL A 139 15.97 7.60 4.72
CA VAL A 139 15.07 8.06 5.80
C VAL A 139 14.05 6.98 6.17
N SER A 140 13.56 6.21 5.20
CA SER A 140 12.52 5.22 5.43
C SER A 140 12.64 4.02 4.49
N GLN A 141 12.32 2.83 5.00
CA GLN A 141 12.14 1.63 4.16
C GLN A 141 10.96 1.75 3.20
N TRP A 142 10.07 2.73 3.41
CA TRP A 142 8.98 3.09 2.50
C TRP A 142 9.32 4.32 1.65
N GLY A 143 10.60 4.69 1.59
CA GLY A 143 11.10 5.85 0.84
C GLY A 143 10.70 5.79 -0.64
N GLU A 144 10.61 4.61 -1.24
CA GLU A 144 10.14 4.43 -2.63
C GLU A 144 8.66 4.81 -2.82
N VAL A 145 7.80 4.56 -1.84
CA VAL A 145 6.36 4.87 -1.90
C VAL A 145 6.11 6.38 -1.82
N TYR A 146 6.99 7.10 -1.09
CA TYR A 146 6.93 8.57 -0.98
C TYR A 146 7.73 9.27 -2.08
N GLY A 147 8.91 8.76 -2.44
CA GLY A 147 9.80 9.36 -3.43
C GLY A 147 9.16 9.47 -4.82
N LEU A 148 8.39 8.46 -5.22
CA LEU A 148 7.66 8.47 -6.50
C LEU A 148 6.45 9.42 -6.54
N ARG A 149 5.99 9.91 -5.39
CA ARG A 149 4.88 10.87 -5.29
C ARG A 149 5.33 12.33 -5.22
N SER A 150 6.63 12.57 -5.11
CA SER A 150 7.20 13.89 -4.76
C SER A 150 8.09 14.49 -5.85
N GLY A 151 8.14 13.87 -7.04
CA GLY A 151 8.96 14.30 -8.17
C GLY A 151 8.12 14.87 -9.31
#